data_AF-A0A935M3V3-F1
#
_entry.id   AF-A0A935M3V3-F1
#
_cell.length_a   1.000
_cell.length_b   1.000
_cell.length_c   1.000
_cell.angle_alpha   90.00
_cell.angle_beta   90.00
_cell.angle_gamma   90.00
#
_symmetry.space_group_name_H-M   'P 1'
#
loop_
_entity.id
_entity.type
_entity.pdbx_description
1 polymer ?
#
loop_
_entity_poly.entity_id
_entity_poly.type
_entity_poly.pdbx_seq_one_letter_code
_entity_poly.pdbx_strand_id
1 'polypeptide(L)'
;MSALAMTRGQTIAAYCRGCIADPAAPGTWREQVAVCSAPSCELWKWRPLPAHAPAWLRSRDPADLPAGWARLHQEVAVRGLRAKIAGKAANTPETGPSPTPSAAGNAEVRP
;
A
#
# COMPACT_ATOMS: atom_id res chain seq x y z
N MET A 1 -0.50 33.52 -18.96
CA MET A 1 -0.17 32.08 -18.84
C MET A 1 -1.47 31.36 -18.50
N SER A 2 -2.13 30.74 -19.49
CA SER A 2 -3.34 29.94 -19.19
C SER A 2 -2.94 28.73 -18.37
N ALA A 3 -3.41 28.66 -17.12
CA ALA A 3 -3.33 27.44 -16.34
C ALA A 3 -4.14 26.38 -17.08
N LEU A 4 -3.47 25.40 -17.67
CA LEU A 4 -4.12 24.20 -18.18
C LEU A 4 -4.87 23.56 -17.00
N ALA A 5 -6.20 23.57 -17.06
CA ALA A 5 -7.03 22.96 -16.04
C ALA A 5 -6.67 21.47 -15.90
N MET A 6 -6.51 21.00 -14.65
CA MET A 6 -6.26 19.59 -14.39
C MET A 6 -7.41 18.73 -14.91
N THR A 7 -7.06 17.63 -15.57
CA THR A 7 -8.02 16.60 -15.96
C THR A 7 -8.56 15.87 -14.73
N ARG A 8 -9.74 15.25 -14.85
CA ARG A 8 -10.35 14.42 -13.79
C ARG A 8 -9.39 13.38 -13.23
N GLY A 9 -8.66 12.68 -14.12
CA GLY A 9 -7.68 11.67 -13.72
C GLY A 9 -6.49 12.26 -12.94
N GLN A 10 -6.03 13.46 -13.30
CA GLN A 10 -5.00 14.17 -12.55
C GLN A 10 -5.51 14.60 -11.16
N THR A 11 -6.76 15.05 -11.04
CA THR A 11 -7.37 15.39 -9.75
C THR A 11 -7.49 14.17 -8.84
N ILE A 12 -7.98 13.04 -9.36
CA ILE A 12 -8.07 11.77 -8.61
C ILE A 12 -6.67 11.29 -8.19
N ALA A 13 -5.68 11.40 -9.07
CA ALA A 13 -4.31 11.04 -8.77
C ALA A 13 -3.71 11.90 -7.65
N ALA A 14 -3.94 13.23 -7.70
CA ALA A 14 -3.51 14.14 -6.66
C ALA A 14 -4.18 13.83 -5.32
N TYR A 15 -5.50 13.59 -5.32
CA TYR A 15 -6.25 13.21 -4.11
C TYR A 15 -5.71 11.91 -3.50
N CYS A 16 -5.59 10.84 -4.29
CA CYS A 16 -5.11 9.55 -3.79
C CYS A 16 -3.67 9.64 -3.27
N ARG A 17 -2.82 10.42 -3.96
CA ARG A 17 -1.44 10.66 -3.50
C ARG A 17 -1.42 11.39 -2.16
N GLY A 18 -2.24 12.42 -1.96
CA GLY A 18 -2.32 13.13 -0.68
C GLY A 18 -2.96 12.31 0.44
N CYS A 19 -3.78 11.32 0.11
CA CYS A 19 -4.49 10.50 1.09
C CYS A 19 -3.60 9.42 1.75
N ILE A 20 -2.78 8.71 0.96
CA ILE A 20 -2.05 7.53 1.47
C ILE A 20 -0.59 7.43 1.02
N ALA A 21 -0.10 8.30 0.12
CA ALA A 21 1.29 8.18 -0.29
C ALA A 21 2.21 8.69 0.82
N ASP A 22 3.10 7.81 1.27
CA ASP A 22 4.14 8.12 2.25
C ASP A 22 5.51 8.04 1.57
N PRO A 23 6.25 9.16 1.47
CA PRO A 23 7.60 9.18 0.91
C PRO A 23 8.62 8.30 1.65
N ALA A 24 8.39 7.99 2.93
CA ALA A 24 9.26 7.11 3.73
C ALA A 24 8.92 5.62 3.58
N ALA A 25 7.71 5.30 3.11
CA ALA A 25 7.28 3.93 2.86
C ALA A 25 7.88 3.37 1.56
N PRO A 26 8.07 2.05 1.45
CA PRO A 26 8.57 1.44 0.22
C PRO A 26 7.58 1.62 -0.94
N GLY A 27 8.11 1.57 -2.15
CA GLY A 27 7.29 1.72 -3.35
C GLY A 27 7.28 3.13 -3.92
N THR A 28 6.76 3.24 -5.13
CA THR A 28 6.33 4.51 -5.72
C THR A 28 4.96 4.87 -5.14
N TRP A 29 4.61 6.16 -5.17
CA TRP A 29 3.30 6.61 -4.73
C TRP A 29 2.14 5.90 -5.46
N ARG A 30 2.32 5.49 -6.73
CA ARG A 30 1.31 4.73 -7.49
C ARG A 30 1.16 3.31 -6.96
N GLU A 31 2.26 2.65 -6.58
CA GLU A 31 2.21 1.33 -5.95
C GLU A 31 1.49 1.43 -4.60
N GLN A 32 1.86 2.38 -3.76
CA GLN A 32 1.21 2.65 -2.46
C GLN A 32 -0.30 2.90 -2.57
N VAL A 33 -0.71 3.75 -3.53
CA VAL A 33 -2.12 4.01 -3.82
C VAL A 33 -2.83 2.77 -4.34
N ALA A 34 -2.19 2.01 -5.23
CA ALA A 34 -2.78 0.81 -5.81
C ALA A 34 -2.99 -0.28 -4.75
N VAL A 35 -2.16 -0.33 -3.71
CA VAL A 35 -2.30 -1.29 -2.60
C VAL A 35 -3.10 -0.78 -1.40
N CYS A 36 -3.70 0.41 -1.48
CA CYS A 36 -4.52 0.94 -0.39
C CYS A 36 -5.62 -0.06 0.00
N SER A 37 -5.71 -0.39 1.29
CA SER A 37 -6.51 -1.49 1.83
C SER A 37 -8.01 -1.20 1.97
N ALA A 38 -8.51 -0.05 1.48
CA ALA A 38 -9.91 0.36 1.57
C ALA A 38 -10.68 0.12 0.26
N PRO A 39 -11.23 -1.10 -0.01
CA PRO A 39 -12.04 -1.38 -1.19
C PRO A 39 -13.40 -0.69 -1.20
N SER A 40 -13.87 -0.24 -0.03
CA SER A 40 -15.12 0.54 0.12
C SER A 40 -14.99 2.01 -0.30
N CYS A 41 -13.77 2.51 -0.54
CA CYS A 41 -13.54 3.88 -0.99
C CYS A 41 -14.19 4.12 -2.35
N GLU A 42 -14.93 5.22 -2.48
CA GLU A 42 -15.62 5.65 -3.69
C GLU A 42 -14.68 5.83 -4.91
N LEU A 43 -13.40 6.10 -4.67
CA LEU A 43 -12.39 6.22 -5.73
C LEU A 43 -11.72 4.90 -6.09
N TRP A 44 -12.01 3.78 -5.42
CA TRP A 44 -11.34 2.47 -5.62
C TRP A 44 -11.19 2.08 -7.10
N LYS A 45 -12.30 2.14 -7.85
CA LYS A 45 -12.36 1.79 -9.28
C LYS A 45 -11.50 2.69 -10.16
N TRP A 46 -11.24 3.92 -9.71
CA TRP A 46 -10.56 4.98 -10.45
C TRP A 46 -9.14 5.26 -9.97
N ARG A 47 -8.65 4.53 -8.96
CA ARG A 47 -7.33 4.76 -8.38
C ARG A 47 -6.22 4.66 -9.44
N PRO A 48 -5.19 5.50 -9.39
CA PRO A 48 -3.99 5.28 -10.19
C PRO A 48 -3.41 3.88 -9.99
N LEU A 49 -3.03 3.22 -11.09
CA LEU A 49 -2.25 1.98 -11.06
C LEU A 49 -0.83 2.23 -11.56
N PRO A 50 0.15 1.44 -11.08
CA PRO A 50 1.43 1.32 -11.75
C PRO A 50 1.27 0.56 -13.08
N ALA A 51 2.16 0.80 -14.05
CA ALA A 51 2.11 0.16 -15.37
C ALA A 51 2.15 -1.38 -15.27
N HIS A 52 2.88 -1.90 -14.29
CA HIS A 52 3.08 -3.34 -14.06
C HIS A 52 2.05 -3.97 -13.10
N ALA A 53 0.90 -3.32 -12.84
CA ALA A 53 -0.13 -3.88 -11.96
C ALA A 53 -0.56 -5.30 -12.41
N PRO A 54 -0.74 -6.27 -11.51
CA PRO A 54 -1.22 -7.61 -11.87
C PRO A 54 -2.70 -7.62 -12.26
N ALA A 55 -3.15 -8.70 -12.92
CA ALA A 55 -4.52 -8.81 -13.44
C ALA A 55 -5.60 -8.64 -12.35
N TRP A 56 -5.40 -9.27 -11.19
CA TRP A 56 -6.32 -9.16 -10.05
C TRP A 56 -6.48 -7.73 -9.51
N LEU A 57 -5.49 -6.86 -9.70
CA LEU A 57 -5.59 -5.47 -9.30
C LEU A 57 -6.22 -4.59 -10.38
N ARG A 58 -6.04 -4.98 -11.66
CA ARG A 58 -6.65 -4.29 -12.80
C ARG A 58 -8.16 -4.55 -12.90
N SER A 59 -8.65 -5.69 -12.42
CA SER A 59 -10.08 -6.03 -12.46
C SER A 59 -10.93 -5.09 -11.61
N ARG A 60 -10.36 -4.53 -10.53
CA ARG A 60 -11.04 -3.68 -9.53
C ARG A 60 -12.16 -4.36 -8.78
N ASP A 61 -12.30 -5.67 -8.91
CA ASP A 61 -13.23 -6.45 -8.12
C ASP A 61 -12.59 -6.79 -6.77
N PRO A 62 -13.16 -6.38 -5.62
CA PRO A 62 -12.68 -6.82 -4.31
C PRO A 62 -12.60 -8.36 -4.16
N ALA A 63 -13.42 -9.12 -4.90
CA ALA A 63 -13.40 -10.58 -4.87
C ALA A 63 -12.14 -11.20 -5.49
N ASP A 64 -11.43 -10.46 -6.35
CA ASP A 64 -10.19 -10.90 -6.98
C ASP A 64 -8.96 -10.63 -6.12
N LEU A 65 -9.09 -9.82 -5.06
CA LEU A 65 -7.98 -9.48 -4.19
C LEU A 65 -7.42 -10.73 -3.47
N PRO A 66 -6.11 -10.79 -3.23
CA PRO A 66 -5.53 -11.82 -2.37
C PRO A 66 -6.21 -11.87 -1.00
N ALA A 67 -6.31 -13.08 -0.43
CA ALA A 67 -6.91 -13.27 0.90
C ALA A 67 -6.20 -12.39 1.94
N GLY A 68 -6.98 -11.70 2.77
CA GLY A 68 -6.44 -10.82 3.82
C GLY A 68 -5.87 -9.47 3.33
N TRP A 69 -5.92 -9.17 2.03
CA TRP A 69 -5.36 -7.94 1.45
C TRP A 69 -5.80 -6.66 2.17
N ALA A 70 -7.09 -6.54 2.48
CA ALA A 70 -7.67 -5.38 3.16
C ALA A 70 -7.14 -5.15 4.59
N ARG A 71 -6.36 -6.09 5.15
CA ARG A 71 -5.74 -5.97 6.48
C ARG A 71 -4.22 -5.83 6.41
N LEU A 72 -3.63 -5.91 5.22
CA LEU A 72 -2.18 -5.79 5.08
C LEU A 72 -1.74 -4.36 5.35
N HIS A 73 -0.67 -4.23 6.12
CA HIS A 73 0.05 -2.97 6.22
C HIS A 73 0.61 -2.60 4.84
N GLN A 74 0.62 -1.31 4.52
CA GLN A 74 0.92 -0.81 3.17
C GLN A 74 2.27 -1.33 2.65
N GLU A 75 3.29 -1.38 3.49
CA GLU A 75 4.63 -1.87 3.12
C GLU A 75 4.62 -3.34 2.65
N VAL A 76 3.87 -4.19 3.35
CA VAL A 76 3.75 -5.63 3.05
C VAL A 76 2.97 -5.80 1.75
N ALA A 77 1.92 -5.00 1.57
CA ALA A 77 1.11 -5.02 0.35
C ALA A 77 1.92 -4.55 -0.87
N VAL A 78 2.74 -3.49 -0.75
CA VAL A 78 3.66 -3.05 -1.81
C VAL A 78 4.66 -4.15 -2.16
N ARG A 79 5.25 -4.82 -1.15
CA ARG A 79 6.18 -5.94 -1.39
C ARG A 79 5.49 -7.08 -2.13
N GLY A 80 4.26 -7.42 -1.72
CA GLY A 80 3.44 -8.45 -2.38
C GLY A 80 3.07 -8.11 -3.81
N LEU A 81 2.74 -6.84 -4.08
CA LEU A 81 2.48 -6.33 -5.43
C LEU A 81 3.70 -6.53 -6.34
N ARG A 82 4.90 -6.16 -5.87
CA ARG A 82 6.16 -6.30 -6.64
C ARG A 82 6.57 -7.75 -6.85
N ALA A 83 6.34 -8.60 -5.86
CA ALA A 83 6.50 -10.04 -5.98
C ALA A 83 5.45 -10.69 -6.89
N LYS A 84 4.47 -9.91 -7.38
CA LYS A 84 3.36 -10.36 -8.23
C LYS A 84 2.65 -11.57 -7.61
N ILE A 85 2.40 -11.52 -6.30
CA ILE A 85 1.68 -12.59 -5.60
C ILE A 85 0.40 -12.87 -6.39
N ALA A 86 0.28 -14.11 -6.89
CA ALA A 86 -0.86 -14.54 -7.68
C ALA A 86 -2.10 -14.57 -6.79
N GLY A 87 -3.25 -14.20 -7.36
CA GLY A 87 -4.53 -14.28 -6.67
C GLY A 87 -4.79 -15.70 -6.17
N LYS A 88 -5.22 -15.78 -4.90
CA LYS A 88 -5.48 -16.98 -4.07
C LYS A 88 -4.27 -17.90 -3.80
N ALA A 89 -3.53 -17.58 -2.72
CA ALA A 89 -2.86 -18.59 -1.90
C ALA A 89 -3.52 -18.61 -0.52
N ALA A 90 -4.10 -19.76 -0.16
CA ALA A 90 -4.34 -20.12 1.23
C ALA A 90 -2.98 -20.17 1.96
N ASN A 91 -2.98 -19.82 3.23
CA ASN A 91 -1.88 -19.88 4.21
C ASN A 91 -0.88 -18.72 4.20
N THR A 92 -1.07 -17.84 5.17
CA THR A 92 -0.06 -16.95 5.74
C THR A 92 0.90 -17.80 6.61
N PRO A 93 2.23 -17.75 6.44
CA PRO A 93 3.11 -17.92 7.58
C PRO A 93 3.19 -16.58 8.30
N GLU A 94 2.95 -16.69 9.59
CA GLU A 94 2.76 -15.67 10.59
C GLU A 94 3.91 -14.65 10.63
N THR A 95 3.53 -13.39 10.84
CA THR A 95 4.27 -12.33 11.55
C THR A 95 5.70 -12.70 12.00
N GLY A 96 6.71 -12.22 11.26
CA GLY A 96 8.05 -12.02 11.80
C GLY A 96 8.13 -10.69 12.56
N PRO A 97 8.92 -10.60 13.65
CA PRO A 97 8.72 -9.60 14.68
C PRO A 97 9.11 -8.20 14.24
N SER A 98 8.33 -7.21 14.72
CA SER A 98 8.71 -5.80 14.70
C SER A 98 10.09 -5.60 15.34
N PRO A 99 10.94 -4.73 14.78
CA PRO A 99 12.14 -4.27 15.49
C PRO A 99 11.68 -3.42 16.67
N THR A 100 11.88 -3.90 17.90
CA THR A 100 11.76 -3.08 19.11
C THR A 100 12.83 -1.98 19.09
N PRO A 101 12.50 -0.69 19.31
CA PRO A 101 13.51 0.32 19.53
C PRO A 101 14.06 0.22 20.96
N SER A 102 15.39 0.11 21.03
CA SER A 102 16.32 0.65 22.04
C SER A 102 15.71 1.18 23.36
N ALA A 103 15.98 0.50 24.47
CA ALA A 103 15.92 1.08 25.82
C ALA A 103 17.36 1.30 26.32
N ALA A 104 17.71 2.58 26.46
CA ALA A 104 18.92 3.06 27.10
C ALA A 104 18.85 2.93 28.62
N GLY A 105 20.01 2.69 29.25
CA GLY A 105 20.33 3.10 30.61
C GLY A 105 19.73 2.28 31.75
N ASN A 106 20.58 1.69 32.59
CA ASN A 106 20.86 2.22 33.94
C ASN A 106 22.07 1.49 34.53
N ALA A 107 23.02 2.28 35.01
CA ALA A 107 24.18 1.83 35.76
C ALA A 107 23.73 1.47 37.19
N GLU A 108 24.07 0.28 37.66
CA GLU A 108 23.96 -0.07 39.08
C GLU A 108 25.36 -0.36 39.62
N VAL A 109 25.83 0.60 40.42
CA VAL A 109 27.03 0.52 41.25
C VAL A 109 26.76 -0.49 42.35
N ARG A 110 27.62 -1.53 42.46
CA ARG A 110 27.61 -2.45 43.60
C ARG A 110 28.64 -1.98 44.64
N PRO A 111 28.31 -2.00 45.95
CA PRO A 111 29.30 -1.86 47.01
C PRO A 111 30.17 -3.12 47.14
#